data_AF-A0AAN7TXP3-F1
#
_entry.id   AF-A0AAN7TXP3-F1
#
_cell.length_a   1.000
_cell.length_b   1.000
_cell.length_c   1.000
_cell.angle_alpha   90.00
_cell.angle_beta   90.00
_cell.angle_gamma   90.00
#
_symmetry.space_group_name_H-M   'P 1'
#
loop_
_entity.id
_entity.type
_entity.pdbx_description
1 polymer ?
#
loop_
_entity_poly.entity_id
_entity_poly.type
_entity_poly.pdbx_seq_one_letter_code
_entity_poly.pdbx_strand_id
1 'polypeptide(L)'
;MNDIINNILINEIKWWKECISEQQIDELTSVGYNVKNLLFFGEIMFTLKGLKFLTLITEFSNLHLGGRDGSGGTSSDGLISLNQSFIDNILSEPLNRFSSIFDYKIIDKLETSNCSFKNCLLVYNKLHPLYNQEFIQLISSSTLPNGSIELYLKENQLSKFLDYPFTLKENVNNDDPSQQQQVDQIMDIGYQSENNRVIFSYFCTFDELKSNRDLIESHFKKYSNIFFDTFSKELKLKVSFT
;
A
#
# COMPACT_ATOMS: atom_id res chain seq x y z
N MET A 1 13.28 17.22 9.34
CA MET A 1 12.37 16.42 8.49
C MET A 1 13.16 15.75 7.36
N ASN A 2 14.00 16.48 6.62
CA ASN A 2 14.89 15.92 5.58
C ASN A 2 15.86 14.85 6.09
N ASP A 3 16.52 15.06 7.25
CA ASP A 3 17.43 14.05 7.84
C ASP A 3 16.72 12.74 8.22
N ILE A 4 15.41 12.81 8.45
CA ILE A 4 14.63 11.66 8.87
C ILE A 4 14.20 10.84 7.66
N ILE A 5 13.72 11.52 6.62
CA ILE A 5 13.46 10.89 5.31
C ILE A 5 14.72 10.19 4.80
N ASN A 6 15.87 10.86 4.94
CA ASN A 6 17.17 10.29 4.56
C ASN A 6 17.56 9.04 5.35
N ASN A 7 17.30 8.98 6.67
CA ASN A 7 17.66 7.81 7.47
C ASN A 7 16.80 6.58 7.19
N ILE A 8 15.50 6.75 6.97
CA ILE A 8 14.62 5.64 6.58
C ILE A 8 15.01 5.13 5.18
N LEU A 9 15.31 6.05 4.25
CA LEU A 9 15.87 5.71 2.94
C LEU A 9 17.17 4.89 3.11
N ILE A 10 18.09 5.31 3.98
CA ILE A 10 19.35 4.58 4.22
C ILE A 10 19.14 3.17 4.75
N ASN A 11 18.18 2.97 5.67
CA ASN A 11 17.89 1.63 6.21
C ASN A 11 17.17 0.74 5.18
N GLU A 12 16.31 1.30 4.33
CA GLU A 12 15.70 0.60 3.20
C GLU A 12 16.74 0.17 2.15
N ILE A 13 17.77 1.00 1.89
CA ILE A 13 18.91 0.66 1.01
C ILE A 13 19.72 -0.50 1.57
N LYS A 14 20.04 -0.45 2.87
CA LYS A 14 20.84 -1.50 3.53
C LYS A 14 20.12 -2.84 3.47
N TRP A 15 18.82 -2.81 3.73
CA TRP A 15 17.97 -3.99 3.66
C TRP A 15 17.96 -4.66 2.27
N TRP A 16 17.85 -3.89 1.18
CA TRP A 16 17.95 -4.44 -0.18
C TRP A 16 19.27 -5.16 -0.43
N LYS A 17 20.38 -4.59 0.04
CA LYS A 17 21.71 -5.19 -0.13
C LYS A 17 21.90 -6.48 0.66
N GLU A 18 21.13 -6.68 1.72
CA GLU A 18 21.25 -7.84 2.62
C GLU A 18 20.26 -8.97 2.26
N CYS A 19 19.13 -8.66 1.63
CA CYS A 19 18.06 -9.64 1.37
C CYS A 19 17.87 -10.03 -0.10
N ILE A 20 18.56 -9.37 -1.03
CA ILE A 20 18.40 -9.57 -2.47
C ILE A 20 19.78 -9.86 -3.06
N SER A 21 19.90 -10.93 -3.84
CA SER A 21 21.16 -11.27 -4.51
C SER A 21 21.58 -10.17 -5.49
N GLU A 22 22.88 -9.98 -5.73
CA GLU A 22 23.37 -8.95 -6.66
C GLU A 22 22.68 -9.03 -8.03
N GLN A 23 22.40 -10.25 -8.51
CA GLN A 23 21.69 -10.48 -9.76
C GLN A 23 20.25 -9.94 -9.77
N GLN A 24 19.51 -10.11 -8.68
CA GLN A 24 18.14 -9.57 -8.54
C GLN A 24 18.15 -8.05 -8.33
N ILE A 25 19.18 -7.49 -7.69
CA ILE A 25 19.37 -6.04 -7.61
C ILE A 25 19.57 -5.44 -9.01
N ASP A 26 20.36 -6.10 -9.86
CA ASP A 26 20.61 -5.67 -11.23
C ASP A 26 19.35 -5.79 -12.10
N GLU A 27 18.57 -6.86 -11.95
CA GLU A 27 17.28 -7.03 -12.63
C GLU A 27 16.29 -5.93 -12.22
N LEU A 28 16.11 -5.68 -10.92
CA LEU A 28 15.21 -4.66 -10.40
C LEU A 28 15.69 -3.25 -10.79
N THR A 29 17.00 -3.01 -10.80
CA THR A 29 17.60 -1.75 -11.28
C THR A 29 17.41 -1.57 -12.79
N SER A 30 17.48 -2.65 -13.57
CA SER A 30 17.31 -2.64 -15.03
C SER A 30 15.89 -2.26 -15.46
N VAL A 31 14.88 -2.59 -14.65
CA VAL A 31 13.49 -2.16 -14.85
C VAL A 31 13.14 -0.87 -14.07
N GLY A 32 14.15 -0.20 -13.52
CA GLY A 32 14.00 1.15 -12.96
C GLY A 32 13.61 1.20 -11.47
N TYR A 33 13.82 0.14 -10.69
CA TYR A 33 13.70 0.10 -9.23
C TYR A 33 15.08 0.18 -8.56
N ASN A 34 15.28 1.19 -7.72
CA ASN A 34 16.47 1.33 -6.90
C ASN A 34 16.13 2.16 -5.67
N VAL A 35 17.09 2.24 -4.77
CA VAL A 35 17.19 3.16 -3.62
C VAL A 35 16.42 4.48 -3.72
N LYS A 36 16.45 5.15 -4.89
CA LYS A 36 15.83 6.47 -5.09
C LYS A 36 14.35 6.37 -5.54
N ASN A 37 13.76 5.18 -5.54
CA ASN A 37 12.60 4.80 -6.35
C ASN A 37 11.56 3.94 -5.61
N LEU A 38 11.84 3.53 -4.38
CA LEU A 38 11.04 2.53 -3.70
C LEU A 38 9.83 3.16 -3.00
N LEU A 39 8.69 2.51 -3.24
CA LEU A 39 7.34 3.05 -3.22
C LEU A 39 6.72 3.10 -1.81
N PHE A 40 7.47 2.67 -0.80
CA PHE A 40 7.07 2.68 0.62
C PHE A 40 6.87 4.11 1.15
N PHE A 41 7.60 5.07 0.59
CA PHE A 41 7.71 6.41 1.15
C PHE A 41 6.59 7.38 0.77
N GLY A 42 6.00 7.23 -0.41
CA GLY A 42 4.90 8.10 -0.84
C GLY A 42 3.76 8.06 0.16
N GLU A 43 3.27 6.84 0.40
CA GLU A 43 2.18 6.57 1.33
C GLU A 43 2.52 6.92 2.78
N ILE A 44 3.68 6.51 3.29
CA ILE A 44 4.07 6.82 4.67
C ILE A 44 4.29 8.32 4.86
N MET A 45 4.78 9.03 3.85
CA MET A 45 4.89 10.48 3.88
C MET A 45 3.50 11.12 3.97
N PHE A 46 2.54 10.68 3.14
CA PHE A 46 1.16 11.17 3.24
C PHE A 46 0.56 10.88 4.63
N THR A 47 0.83 9.71 5.19
CA THR A 47 0.40 9.33 6.54
C THR A 47 1.09 10.20 7.61
N LEU A 48 2.39 10.51 7.47
CA LEU A 48 3.16 11.37 8.37
C LEU A 48 2.65 12.80 8.37
N LYS A 49 2.32 13.31 7.19
CA LYS A 49 1.78 14.66 7.00
C LYS A 49 0.32 14.77 7.47
N GLY A 50 -0.28 13.68 7.97
CA GLY A 50 -1.68 13.63 8.39
C GLY A 50 -2.66 13.75 7.23
N LEU A 51 -2.18 13.51 5.99
CA LEU A 51 -3.01 13.53 4.80
C LEU A 51 -3.84 12.26 4.68
N LYS A 52 -3.18 11.13 4.95
CA LYS A 52 -3.74 9.78 4.97
C LYS A 52 -3.80 9.31 6.42
N PHE A 53 -4.84 8.58 6.77
CA PHE A 53 -4.92 7.99 8.11
C PHE A 53 -3.97 6.80 8.27
N LEU A 54 -4.01 5.90 7.29
CA LEU A 54 -3.42 4.58 7.34
C LEU A 54 -2.73 4.28 6.01
N THR A 55 -1.57 3.64 6.06
CA THR A 55 -0.93 2.94 4.95
C THR A 55 -1.07 1.44 5.17
N LEU A 56 -1.54 0.72 4.16
CA LEU A 56 -1.60 -0.74 4.12
C LEU A 56 -0.42 -1.24 3.28
N ILE A 57 0.47 -2.02 3.90
CA ILE A 57 1.55 -2.72 3.22
C ILE A 57 1.20 -4.20 3.23
N THR A 58 1.05 -4.80 2.07
CA THR A 58 0.80 -6.25 1.95
C THR A 58 2.13 -6.95 1.66
N GLU A 59 2.24 -8.25 1.96
CA GLU A 59 3.34 -9.05 1.40
C GLU A 59 3.35 -8.87 -0.13
N PHE A 60 4.54 -8.81 -0.73
CA PHE A 60 4.73 -8.78 -2.19
C PHE A 60 4.41 -10.16 -2.80
N SER A 61 3.21 -10.67 -2.55
CA SER A 61 2.70 -11.88 -3.19
C SER A 61 2.27 -11.53 -4.61
N ASN A 62 3.22 -11.41 -5.54
CA ASN A 62 3.08 -11.56 -7.01
C ASN A 62 4.13 -10.80 -7.85
N LEU A 63 5.34 -10.55 -7.34
CA LEU A 63 6.48 -10.54 -8.26
C LEU A 63 6.76 -12.00 -8.64
N HIS A 64 6.00 -12.51 -9.62
CA HIS A 64 6.55 -13.54 -10.49
C HIS A 64 7.82 -12.93 -11.08
N LEU A 65 8.96 -13.19 -10.44
CA LEU A 65 10.24 -13.21 -11.14
C LEU A 65 10.00 -14.17 -12.31
N GLY A 66 9.77 -13.60 -13.49
CA GLY A 66 9.52 -14.36 -14.70
C GLY A 66 10.76 -15.18 -15.04
N GLY A 67 10.87 -16.34 -14.41
CA GLY A 67 11.76 -17.39 -14.81
C GLY A 67 11.22 -17.97 -16.10
N ARG A 68 11.71 -17.46 -17.23
CA ARG A 68 11.92 -18.29 -18.41
C ARG A 68 12.85 -19.41 -17.99
N ASP A 69 12.29 -20.55 -17.65
CA ASP A 69 12.45 -21.81 -18.38
C ASP A 69 12.14 -22.98 -17.45
N GLY A 70 11.37 -23.92 -18.01
CA GLY A 70 10.76 -25.01 -17.27
C GLY A 70 11.78 -25.94 -16.60
N SER A 71 11.48 -26.30 -15.36
CA SER A 71 11.46 -27.68 -14.87
C SER A 71 11.05 -27.66 -13.41
N GLY A 72 10.22 -28.63 -13.03
CA GLY A 72 9.58 -28.67 -11.72
C GLY A 72 10.57 -28.57 -10.56
N GLY A 73 10.24 -27.72 -9.59
CA GLY A 73 10.99 -27.56 -8.36
C GLY A 73 10.34 -26.48 -7.50
N THR A 74 9.54 -26.90 -6.52
CA THR A 74 9.04 -26.06 -5.43
C THR A 74 10.21 -25.39 -4.71
N SER A 75 10.42 -24.09 -4.96
CA SER A 75 11.19 -23.23 -4.05
C SER A 75 10.45 -21.90 -3.93
N SER A 76 9.86 -21.70 -2.76
CA SER A 76 9.24 -20.47 -2.28
C SER A 76 10.28 -19.44 -1.84
N ASP A 77 11.52 -19.53 -2.31
CA ASP A 77 12.71 -18.89 -1.72
C ASP A 77 12.91 -17.41 -2.10
N GLY A 78 11.90 -16.76 -2.68
CA GLY A 78 11.93 -15.33 -3.03
C GLY A 78 10.94 -14.45 -2.28
N LEU A 79 10.15 -15.02 -1.36
CA LEU A 79 9.10 -14.26 -0.67
C LEU A 79 9.66 -13.57 0.57
N ILE A 80 9.73 -12.24 0.54
CA ILE A 80 9.96 -11.44 1.74
C ILE A 80 8.67 -11.52 2.57
N SER A 81 8.74 -12.27 3.67
CA SER A 81 7.62 -12.34 4.61
C SER A 81 7.63 -11.14 5.56
N LEU A 82 6.46 -10.52 5.75
CA LEU A 82 6.26 -9.46 6.74
C LEU A 82 6.12 -10.09 8.13
N ASN A 83 7.23 -10.56 8.69
CA ASN A 83 7.28 -11.13 10.04
C ASN A 83 7.77 -10.09 11.06
N GLN A 84 7.63 -10.41 12.36
CA GLN A 84 8.03 -9.51 13.43
C GLN A 84 9.53 -9.14 13.36
N SER A 85 10.39 -10.09 12.97
CA SER A 85 11.83 -9.81 12.86
C SER A 85 12.16 -8.85 11.72
N PHE A 86 11.44 -8.91 10.60
CA PHE A 86 11.53 -7.93 9.52
C PHE A 86 11.21 -6.52 10.02
N ILE A 87 10.09 -6.38 10.75
CA ILE A 87 9.69 -5.08 11.31
C ILE A 87 10.72 -4.60 12.32
N ASP A 88 11.16 -5.47 13.22
CA ASP A 88 12.12 -5.16 14.27
C ASP A 88 13.48 -4.73 13.70
N ASN A 89 13.90 -5.27 12.56
CA ASN A 89 15.20 -4.98 11.98
C ASN A 89 15.20 -3.77 11.03
N ILE A 90 14.09 -3.50 10.34
CA ILE A 90 14.07 -2.54 9.21
C ILE A 90 13.20 -1.32 9.52
N LEU A 91 12.05 -1.55 10.15
CA LEU A 91 11.04 -0.52 10.35
C LEU A 91 10.99 0.03 11.77
N SER A 92 11.54 -0.71 12.75
CA SER A 92 11.43 -0.36 14.16
C SER A 92 12.08 0.97 14.50
N GLU A 93 13.29 1.27 14.02
CA GLU A 93 13.96 2.54 14.32
C GLU A 93 13.18 3.74 13.73
N PRO A 94 12.80 3.74 12.43
CA PRO A 94 11.88 4.73 11.87
C PRO A 94 10.57 4.89 12.65
N LEU A 95 9.87 3.79 12.92
CA LEU A 95 8.55 3.80 13.54
C LEU A 95 8.63 4.21 15.01
N ASN A 96 9.63 3.74 15.76
CA ASN A 96 9.85 4.09 17.16
C ASN A 96 10.19 5.58 17.32
N ARG A 97 10.97 6.15 16.39
CA ARG A 97 11.27 7.58 16.39
C ARG A 97 10.02 8.44 16.22
N PHE A 98 9.02 7.93 15.53
CA PHE A 98 7.71 8.56 15.37
C PHE A 98 6.63 7.91 16.21
N SER A 99 6.97 7.15 17.25
CA SER A 99 5.99 6.45 18.09
C SER A 99 5.01 7.37 18.78
N SER A 100 5.24 8.69 18.83
CA SER A 100 4.25 9.67 19.30
C SER A 100 3.19 10.01 18.24
N ILE A 101 3.51 9.83 16.95
CA ILE A 101 2.67 10.16 15.79
C ILE A 101 2.07 8.89 15.17
N PHE A 102 2.86 7.82 15.09
CA PHE A 102 2.48 6.57 14.47
C PHE A 102 2.38 5.44 15.47
N ASP A 103 1.59 4.47 15.05
CA ASP A 103 1.58 3.13 15.59
C ASP A 103 1.31 2.16 14.42
N TYR A 104 1.59 0.89 14.63
CA TYR A 104 1.49 -0.11 13.58
C TYR A 104 0.99 -1.44 14.11
N LYS A 105 0.37 -2.22 13.22
CA LYS A 105 -0.12 -3.57 13.51
C LYS A 105 0.18 -4.50 12.35
N ILE A 106 0.72 -5.67 12.67
CA ILE A 106 0.70 -6.81 11.76
C ILE A 106 -0.72 -7.37 11.80
N ILE A 107 -1.30 -7.55 10.63
CA ILE A 107 -2.62 -8.10 10.41
C ILE A 107 -2.43 -9.39 9.61
N ASP A 108 -2.82 -10.51 10.19
CA ASP A 108 -2.70 -11.82 9.54
C ASP A 108 -3.61 -11.92 8.32
N LYS A 109 -4.77 -11.25 8.37
CA LYS A 109 -5.74 -11.24 7.28
C LYS A 109 -6.54 -9.94 7.22
N LEU A 110 -6.64 -9.36 6.02
CA LEU A 110 -7.60 -8.30 5.70
C LEU A 110 -8.51 -8.81 4.58
N GLU A 111 -9.81 -8.81 4.80
CA GLU A 111 -10.80 -9.24 3.82
C GLU A 111 -11.87 -8.16 3.62
N THR A 112 -12.19 -7.91 2.35
CA THR A 112 -13.35 -7.14 1.91
C THR A 112 -14.17 -7.96 0.91
N SER A 113 -15.21 -7.35 0.33
CA SER A 113 -15.97 -7.99 -0.75
C SER A 113 -15.20 -8.12 -2.06
N ASN A 114 -14.13 -7.35 -2.27
CA ASN A 114 -13.35 -7.37 -3.52
C ASN A 114 -11.90 -7.82 -3.36
N CYS A 115 -11.35 -7.85 -2.15
CA CYS A 115 -9.96 -8.23 -1.94
C CYS A 115 -9.76 -9.06 -0.67
N SER A 116 -8.72 -9.90 -0.71
CA SER A 116 -8.24 -10.64 0.44
C SER A 116 -6.72 -10.58 0.47
N PHE A 117 -6.19 -9.98 1.54
CA PHE A 117 -4.76 -9.88 1.77
C PHE A 117 -4.39 -10.67 3.03
N LYS A 118 -3.20 -11.25 3.00
CA LYS A 118 -2.60 -11.95 4.14
C LYS A 118 -1.30 -11.28 4.54
N ASN A 119 -0.92 -11.42 5.82
CA ASN A 119 0.35 -10.90 6.36
C ASN A 119 0.58 -9.44 5.98
N CYS A 120 -0.31 -8.56 6.41
CA CYS A 120 -0.26 -7.14 6.12
C CYS A 120 0.35 -6.36 7.28
N LEU A 121 0.98 -5.23 6.99
CA LEU A 121 1.37 -4.23 7.97
C LEU A 121 0.50 -2.99 7.78
N LEU A 122 -0.26 -2.64 8.81
CA LEU A 122 -0.93 -1.35 8.92
C LEU A 122 0.01 -0.38 9.63
N VAL A 123 0.26 0.78 9.02
CA VAL A 123 0.93 1.92 9.66
C VAL A 123 -0.06 3.07 9.70
N TYR A 124 -0.42 3.57 10.88
CA TYR A 124 -1.47 4.57 11.03
C TYR A 124 -1.07 5.75 11.91
N ASN A 125 -1.62 6.92 11.60
CA ASN A 125 -1.38 8.17 12.30
C ASN A 125 -2.32 8.35 13.50
N LYS A 126 -1.74 8.30 14.70
CA LYS A 126 -2.43 8.49 15.99
C LYS A 126 -2.97 9.89 16.23
N LEU A 127 -2.46 10.87 15.49
CA LEU A 127 -2.91 12.26 15.56
C LEU A 127 -4.01 12.56 14.53
N HIS A 128 -4.29 11.62 13.61
CA HIS A 128 -5.34 11.80 12.62
C HIS A 128 -6.72 11.66 13.27
N PRO A 129 -7.75 12.43 12.83
CA PRO A 129 -9.10 12.35 13.41
C PRO A 129 -9.77 10.96 13.35
N LEU A 130 -9.29 10.08 12.45
CA LEU A 130 -9.77 8.70 12.34
C LEU A 130 -9.12 7.76 13.37
N TYR A 131 -8.07 8.18 14.07
CA TYR A 131 -7.58 7.48 15.25
C TYR A 131 -8.50 7.77 16.44
N ASN A 132 -9.59 7.01 16.51
CA ASN A 132 -10.63 7.19 17.51
C ASN A 132 -10.95 5.85 18.21
N GLN A 133 -11.89 5.89 19.16
CA GLN A 133 -12.29 4.69 19.91
C GLN A 133 -12.87 3.59 19.00
N GLU A 134 -13.56 3.95 17.92
CA GLU A 134 -14.13 2.98 16.98
C GLU A 134 -13.02 2.19 16.25
N PHE A 135 -11.96 2.86 15.80
CA PHE A 135 -10.82 2.19 15.18
C PHE A 135 -10.08 1.29 16.18
N ILE A 136 -9.85 1.78 17.41
CA ILE A 136 -9.19 0.97 18.46
C ILE A 136 -10.03 -0.27 18.79
N GLN A 137 -11.35 -0.12 18.89
CA GLN A 137 -12.28 -1.22 19.12
C GLN A 137 -12.29 -2.20 17.95
N LEU A 138 -12.27 -1.72 16.71
CA LEU A 138 -12.18 -2.56 15.51
C LEU A 138 -10.95 -3.48 15.60
N ILE A 139 -9.74 -2.90 15.78
CA ILE A 139 -8.51 -3.69 15.92
C ILE A 139 -8.60 -4.69 17.08
N SER A 140 -9.12 -4.25 18.23
CA SER A 140 -9.24 -5.11 19.42
C SER A 140 -10.22 -6.26 19.23
N SER A 141 -11.38 -6.01 18.61
CA SER A 141 -12.40 -7.02 18.33
C SER A 141 -12.00 -8.02 17.25
N SER A 142 -11.09 -7.59 16.37
CA SER A 142 -10.48 -8.42 15.32
C SER A 142 -9.30 -9.25 15.82
N THR A 143 -8.86 -9.06 17.07
CA THR A 143 -7.77 -9.84 17.66
C THR A 143 -8.32 -11.15 18.24
N LEU A 144 -7.87 -12.27 17.68
CA LEU A 144 -8.24 -13.62 18.09
C LEU A 144 -7.52 -14.03 19.39
N PRO A 145 -7.98 -15.09 20.11
CA PRO A 145 -7.37 -15.52 21.37
C PRO A 145 -5.90 -15.93 21.30
N ASN A 146 -5.42 -16.32 20.11
CA ASN A 146 -4.02 -16.63 19.82
C ASN A 146 -3.17 -15.39 19.52
N GLY A 147 -3.77 -14.19 19.51
CA GLY A 147 -3.11 -12.92 19.21
C GLY A 147 -3.08 -12.52 17.74
N SER A 148 -3.55 -13.37 16.82
CA SER A 148 -3.64 -13.01 15.40
C SER A 148 -4.76 -11.99 15.16
N ILE A 149 -4.59 -11.10 14.18
CA ILE A 149 -5.57 -10.07 13.86
C ILE A 149 -6.18 -10.33 12.48
N GLU A 150 -7.50 -10.51 12.45
CA GLU A 150 -8.28 -10.72 11.23
C GLU A 150 -9.31 -9.60 11.05
N LEU A 151 -9.08 -8.74 10.05
CA LEU A 151 -9.93 -7.61 9.73
C LEU A 151 -10.89 -7.95 8.60
N TYR A 152 -12.18 -7.75 8.87
CA TYR A 152 -13.25 -7.86 7.89
C TYR A 152 -13.87 -6.48 7.71
N LEU A 153 -13.63 -5.87 6.56
CA LEU A 153 -14.02 -4.49 6.28
C LEU A 153 -14.94 -4.45 5.06
N LYS A 154 -15.95 -3.59 5.12
CA LYS A 154 -16.65 -3.15 3.91
C LYS A 154 -15.76 -2.21 3.10
N GLU A 155 -16.03 -2.08 1.80
CA GLU A 155 -15.26 -1.19 0.93
C GLU A 155 -15.32 0.26 1.38
N ASN A 156 -16.46 0.68 1.96
CA ASN A 156 -16.60 2.04 2.49
C ASN A 156 -15.74 2.30 3.74
N GLN A 157 -15.40 1.27 4.52
CA GLN A 157 -14.51 1.38 5.66
C GLN A 157 -13.06 1.39 5.17
N LEU A 158 -12.72 0.51 4.22
CA LEU A 158 -11.39 0.43 3.63
C LEU A 158 -11.03 1.75 2.92
N SER A 159 -11.93 2.26 2.06
CA SER A 159 -11.74 3.52 1.33
C SER A 159 -11.53 4.69 2.28
N LYS A 160 -12.30 4.76 3.37
CA LYS A 160 -12.16 5.79 4.40
C LYS A 160 -10.80 5.70 5.12
N PHE A 161 -10.34 4.50 5.47
CA PHE A 161 -9.06 4.36 6.15
C PHE A 161 -7.86 4.64 5.24
N LEU A 162 -7.96 4.25 3.97
CA LEU A 162 -6.91 4.48 2.97
C LEU A 162 -7.04 5.82 2.23
N ASP A 163 -7.91 6.72 2.67
CA ASP A 163 -8.16 8.03 2.04
C ASP A 163 -8.40 7.90 0.52
N TYR A 164 -9.23 6.94 0.09
CA TYR A 164 -9.65 6.85 -1.30
C TYR A 164 -10.74 7.89 -1.58
N PRO A 165 -10.75 8.53 -2.76
CA PRO A 165 -11.70 9.60 -3.06
C PRO A 165 -13.15 9.13 -3.06
N PHE A 166 -13.39 7.84 -3.30
CA PHE A 166 -14.71 7.23 -3.22
C PHE A 166 -14.58 5.74 -2.88
N THR A 167 -15.73 5.11 -2.64
CA THR A 167 -15.84 3.70 -2.29
C THR A 167 -16.09 2.88 -3.54
N LEU A 168 -15.30 1.83 -3.75
CA LEU A 168 -15.57 0.83 -4.77
C LEU A 168 -16.88 0.09 -4.42
N LYS A 169 -17.73 -0.17 -5.42
CA LYS A 169 -18.93 -1.01 -5.22
C LYS A 169 -18.58 -2.35 -4.53
N GLU A 170 -19.49 -2.86 -3.72
CA GLU A 170 -19.31 -4.17 -3.07
C GLU A 170 -19.49 -5.30 -4.10
N ASN A 171 -18.59 -6.29 -4.08
CA ASN A 171 -18.60 -7.48 -4.93
C ASN A 171 -18.58 -7.21 -6.46
N VAL A 172 -17.74 -6.29 -6.93
CA VAL A 172 -17.52 -6.02 -8.37
C VAL A 172 -17.09 -7.29 -9.11
N ASN A 173 -16.37 -8.20 -8.45
CA ASN A 173 -15.86 -9.45 -9.03
C ASN A 173 -16.70 -10.69 -8.65
N ASN A 174 -17.99 -10.55 -8.36
CA ASN A 174 -18.81 -11.73 -8.04
C ASN A 174 -18.99 -12.62 -9.29
N ASP A 175 -18.31 -13.76 -9.29
CA ASP A 175 -18.39 -14.84 -10.29
C ASP A 175 -19.72 -15.62 -10.21
N ASP A 176 -20.85 -14.99 -9.88
CA ASP A 176 -22.16 -15.67 -9.90
C ASP A 176 -22.61 -15.86 -11.36
N PRO A 177 -22.58 -17.09 -11.91
CA PRO A 177 -22.90 -17.35 -13.31
C PRO A 177 -24.37 -17.07 -13.63
N SER A 178 -25.22 -16.93 -12.61
CA SER A 178 -26.65 -16.64 -12.73
C SER A 178 -26.96 -15.15 -12.88
N GLN A 179 -25.97 -14.28 -12.65
CA GLN A 179 -26.06 -12.83 -12.81
C GLN A 179 -25.12 -12.39 -13.93
N GLN A 180 -25.55 -12.55 -15.19
CA GLN A 180 -24.92 -11.91 -16.36
C GLN A 180 -25.10 -10.38 -16.33
N GLN A 181 -24.75 -9.72 -15.23
CA GLN A 181 -24.53 -8.28 -15.23
C GLN A 181 -23.16 -8.01 -15.84
N GLN A 182 -23.06 -6.98 -16.67
CA GLN A 182 -21.80 -6.52 -17.23
C GLN A 182 -20.76 -6.47 -16.11
N VAL A 183 -19.67 -7.23 -16.24
CA VAL A 183 -18.52 -7.10 -15.35
C VAL A 183 -18.04 -5.66 -15.52
N ASP A 184 -18.28 -4.81 -14.52
CA ASP A 184 -17.79 -3.45 -14.49
C ASP A 184 -16.26 -3.52 -14.50
N GLN A 185 -15.63 -3.09 -15.58
CA GLN A 185 -14.18 -3.15 -15.70
C GLN A 185 -13.53 -2.31 -14.61
N ILE A 186 -12.74 -2.97 -13.75
CA ILE A 186 -11.91 -2.29 -12.76
C ILE A 186 -10.75 -1.59 -13.48
N MET A 187 -10.39 -0.42 -12.96
CA MET A 187 -9.31 0.41 -13.44
C MET A 187 -8.47 0.84 -12.24
N ASP A 188 -7.16 0.91 -12.47
CA ASP A 188 -6.19 1.46 -11.54
C ASP A 188 -6.01 2.96 -11.79
N ILE A 189 -6.21 3.76 -10.74
CA ILE A 189 -5.88 5.17 -10.70
C ILE A 189 -4.57 5.35 -9.92
N GLY A 190 -3.49 5.57 -10.67
CA GLY A 190 -2.15 5.73 -10.12
C GLY A 190 -1.68 7.18 -10.11
N TYR A 191 -1.07 7.61 -9.00
CA TYR A 191 -0.35 8.88 -8.89
C TYR A 191 1.12 8.58 -9.10
N GLN A 192 1.67 9.02 -10.23
CA GLN A 192 2.98 8.60 -10.68
C GLN A 192 3.99 9.74 -10.65
N SER A 193 5.22 9.49 -10.22
CA SER A 193 6.31 10.44 -10.43
C SER A 193 6.67 10.59 -11.92
N GLU A 194 7.49 11.58 -12.26
CA GLU A 194 7.95 11.84 -13.64
C GLU A 194 8.52 10.61 -14.38
N ASN A 195 9.11 9.67 -13.64
CA ASN A 195 9.67 8.41 -14.15
C ASN A 195 8.65 7.25 -14.19
N ASN A 196 7.34 7.56 -14.24
CA ASN A 196 6.22 6.61 -14.24
C ASN A 196 6.14 5.69 -13.00
N ARG A 197 6.74 6.09 -11.87
CA ARG A 197 6.72 5.28 -10.63
C ARG A 197 5.46 5.57 -9.83
N VAL A 198 4.72 4.54 -9.44
CA VAL A 198 3.46 4.64 -8.69
C VAL A 198 3.71 5.02 -7.22
N ILE A 199 3.31 6.21 -6.81
CA ILE A 199 3.48 6.75 -5.45
C ILE A 199 2.26 6.44 -4.57
N PHE A 200 1.09 6.34 -5.18
CA PHE A 200 -0.19 6.00 -4.56
C PHE A 200 -1.07 5.42 -5.66
N SER A 201 -1.90 4.44 -5.34
CA SER A 201 -2.89 3.90 -6.27
C SER A 201 -4.15 3.44 -5.56
N TYR A 202 -5.24 3.41 -6.30
CA TYR A 202 -6.52 2.86 -5.86
C TYR A 202 -7.33 2.42 -7.07
N PHE A 203 -8.35 1.62 -6.82
CA PHE A 203 -9.17 1.01 -7.88
C PHE A 203 -10.53 1.69 -8.00
N CYS A 204 -11.08 1.69 -9.20
CA CYS A 204 -12.44 2.14 -9.50
C CYS A 204 -13.02 1.44 -10.72
N THR A 205 -14.33 1.49 -10.88
CA THR A 205 -15.04 1.07 -12.10
C THR A 205 -15.10 2.20 -13.12
N PHE A 206 -15.39 1.87 -14.38
CA PHE A 206 -15.56 2.87 -15.45
C PHE A 206 -16.64 3.92 -15.12
N ASP A 207 -17.78 3.48 -14.62
CA ASP A 207 -18.86 4.38 -14.23
C ASP A 207 -18.49 5.31 -13.08
N GLU A 208 -17.72 4.81 -12.10
CA GLU A 208 -17.20 5.62 -11.00
C GLU A 208 -16.18 6.65 -11.49
N LEU A 209 -15.27 6.29 -12.40
CA LEU A 209 -14.34 7.25 -13.01
C LEU A 209 -15.10 8.37 -13.71
N LYS A 210 -16.11 8.03 -14.49
CA LYS A 210 -16.93 9.00 -15.23
C LYS A 210 -17.71 9.91 -14.28
N SER A 211 -18.28 9.35 -13.22
CA SER A 211 -19.14 10.07 -12.28
C SER A 211 -18.36 10.88 -11.24
N ASN A 212 -17.13 10.47 -10.91
CA ASN A 212 -16.31 11.07 -9.85
C ASN A 212 -15.05 11.75 -10.37
N ARG A 213 -14.98 12.09 -11.66
CA ARG A 213 -13.77 12.69 -12.27
C ARG A 213 -13.26 13.91 -11.51
N ASP A 214 -14.13 14.86 -11.17
CA ASP A 214 -13.76 16.08 -10.45
C ASP A 214 -13.19 15.77 -9.05
N LEU A 215 -13.73 14.73 -8.40
CA LEU A 215 -13.28 14.28 -7.09
C LEU A 215 -11.90 13.62 -7.17
N ILE A 216 -11.66 12.82 -8.22
CA ILE A 216 -10.35 12.23 -8.52
C ILE A 216 -9.30 13.31 -8.77
N GLU A 217 -9.63 14.30 -9.60
CA GLU A 217 -8.71 15.40 -9.93
C GLU A 217 -8.40 16.27 -8.70
N SER A 218 -9.41 16.53 -7.86
CA SER A 218 -9.24 17.25 -6.58
C SER A 218 -8.35 16.48 -5.60
N HIS A 219 -8.59 15.16 -5.45
CA HIS A 219 -7.80 14.29 -4.61
C HIS A 219 -6.33 14.23 -5.08
N PHE A 220 -6.12 14.03 -6.39
CA PHE A 220 -4.81 14.05 -7.00
C PHE A 220 -4.07 15.38 -6.76
N LYS A 221 -4.75 16.52 -6.91
CA LYS A 221 -4.14 17.84 -6.67
C LYS A 221 -3.67 18.00 -5.23
N LYS A 222 -4.47 17.56 -4.25
CA LYS A 222 -4.14 17.59 -2.82
C LYS A 222 -2.83 16.81 -2.55
N TYR A 223 -2.73 15.59 -3.07
CA TYR A 223 -1.56 14.72 -2.93
C TYR A 223 -0.34 15.26 -3.69
N SER A 224 -0.56 15.79 -4.90
CA SER A 224 0.49 16.37 -5.73
C SER A 224 1.14 17.59 -5.10
N ASN A 225 0.35 18.49 -4.49
CA ASN A 225 0.88 19.66 -3.79
C ASN A 225 1.80 19.25 -2.63
N ILE A 226 1.36 18.30 -1.80
CA ILE A 226 2.16 17.82 -0.66
C ILE A 226 3.42 17.10 -1.12
N PHE A 227 3.33 16.32 -2.19
CA PHE A 227 4.48 15.67 -2.78
C PHE A 227 5.48 16.68 -3.34
N PHE A 228 5.00 17.71 -4.04
CA PHE A 228 5.83 18.80 -4.56
C PHE A 228 6.49 19.61 -3.43
N ASP A 229 5.74 19.99 -2.40
CA ASP A 229 6.28 20.72 -1.25
C ASP A 229 7.35 19.93 -0.50
N THR A 230 7.27 18.60 -0.54
CA THR A 230 8.21 17.71 0.16
C THR A 230 9.44 17.36 -0.68
N PHE A 231 9.26 17.10 -1.98
CA PHE A 231 10.30 16.55 -2.86
C PHE A 231 10.71 17.45 -4.02
N SER A 232 10.01 18.57 -4.22
CA SER A 232 10.16 19.47 -5.37
C SER A 232 10.08 18.72 -6.70
N LYS A 233 9.13 17.78 -6.80
CA LYS A 233 8.89 16.92 -7.97
C LYS A 233 7.41 16.88 -8.28
N GLU A 234 7.07 16.77 -9.56
CA GLU A 234 5.69 16.66 -10.01
C GLU A 234 5.19 15.22 -9.96
N LEU A 235 3.90 15.07 -9.62
CA LEU A 235 3.15 13.84 -9.85
C LEU A 235 2.31 13.98 -11.12
N LYS A 236 1.99 12.83 -11.72
CA LYS A 236 1.13 12.65 -12.88
C LYS A 236 0.00 11.72 -12.49
N LEU A 237 -1.22 12.07 -12.90
CA LEU A 237 -2.36 11.18 -12.78
C LEU A 237 -2.37 10.20 -13.95
N LYS A 238 -2.43 8.90 -13.69
CA LYS A 238 -2.56 7.86 -14.70
C LYS A 238 -3.76 6.97 -14.42
N VAL A 239 -4.53 6.68 -15.47
CA VAL A 239 -5.60 5.68 -15.45
C VAL A 239 -5.11 4.49 -16.28
N SER A 240 -5.16 3.29 -15.71
CA SER A 240 -4.79 2.04 -16.38
C SER A 240 -5.93 1.03 -16.26
N PHE A 241 -6.17 0.26 -17.31
CA PHE A 241 -7.12 -0.85 -17.27
C PHE A 241 -6.44 -2.06 -16.62
N THR A 242 -7.11 -2.70 -15.65
CA THR A 242 -6.63 -3.95 -15.04
C THR A 242 -7.05 -5.16 -15.87
#